data_AF-A0A8T5AK10-F1
#
_entry.id   AF-A0A8T5AK10-F1
#
_cell.length_a   1.000
_cell.length_b   1.000
_cell.length_c   1.000
_cell.angle_alpha   90.00
_cell.angle_beta   90.00
_cell.angle_gamma   90.00
#
_symmetry.space_group_name_H-M   'P 1'
#
loop_
_entity.id
_entity.type
_entity.pdbx_description
1 polymer ?
#
loop_
_entity_poly.entity_id
_entity_poly.type
_entity_poly.pdbx_seq_one_letter_code
_entity_poly.pdbx_strand_id
1 'polypeptide(L)'
;LNRQDWERMQERVELNSTCIVVIPGHDTVTFEEESIQNIGTIKVHIIRVWIIDMHSGNRGFVSVDWYLDPAEYFSSSQVLHAPIDITSGEVVLKIVTERGNIFSVGLPPM
;
A
#
# COMPACT_ATOMS: atom_id res chain seq x y z
N LEU A 1 18.73 -19.06 -13.87
CA LEU A 1 18.19 -19.18 -12.49
C LEU A 1 17.33 -20.43 -12.41
N ASN A 2 17.50 -21.26 -11.38
CA ASN A 2 16.50 -22.28 -11.09
C ASN A 2 15.28 -21.59 -10.43
N ARG A 3 14.14 -22.29 -10.37
CA ARG A 3 12.88 -21.74 -9.83
C ARG A 3 13.01 -21.26 -8.38
N GLN A 4 13.78 -21.94 -7.54
CA GLN A 4 14.01 -21.54 -6.15
C GLN A 4 14.79 -20.24 -6.03
N ASP A 5 15.81 -20.03 -6.85
CA ASP A 5 16.58 -18.79 -6.85
C ASP A 5 15.75 -17.62 -7.36
N TRP A 6 14.83 -17.86 -8.29
CA TRP A 6 13.88 -16.86 -8.77
C TRP A 6 12.86 -16.49 -7.70
N GLU A 7 12.29 -17.48 -7.01
CA GLU A 7 11.37 -17.27 -5.86
C GLU A 7 12.06 -16.50 -4.71
N ARG A 8 13.37 -16.72 -4.51
CA ARG A 8 14.21 -16.00 -3.52
C ARG A 8 14.64 -14.60 -3.95
N MET A 9 14.30 -14.13 -5.15
CA MET A 9 14.66 -12.79 -5.64
C MET A 9 13.43 -11.91 -5.90
N GLN A 10 12.25 -12.34 -5.46
CA GLN A 10 11.02 -11.59 -5.68
C GLN A 10 10.83 -10.50 -4.64
N GLU A 11 10.42 -9.31 -5.11
CA GLU A 11 9.76 -8.33 -4.26
C GLU A 11 8.39 -8.88 -3.88
N ARG A 12 8.08 -8.91 -2.59
CA ARG A 12 6.75 -9.28 -2.12
C ARG A 12 6.37 -8.35 -0.97
N VAL A 13 5.33 -7.58 -1.20
CA VAL A 13 4.75 -6.69 -0.19
C VAL A 13 3.35 -7.18 0.12
N GLU A 14 3.03 -7.24 1.40
CA GLU A 14 1.70 -7.52 1.92
C GLU A 14 1.15 -6.26 2.58
N LEU A 15 -0.14 -6.01 2.33
CA LEU A 15 -0.91 -4.94 2.94
C LEU A 15 -1.81 -5.58 3.99
N ASN A 16 -1.52 -5.32 5.27
CA ASN A 16 -2.30 -5.84 6.38
C ASN A 16 -3.53 -4.95 6.59
N SER A 17 -4.72 -5.56 6.54
CA SER A 17 -6.01 -4.86 6.58
C SER A 17 -6.34 -4.20 7.92
N THR A 18 -5.62 -4.53 8.99
CA THR A 18 -5.90 -4.08 10.37
C THR A 18 -5.66 -2.59 10.62
N CYS A 19 -5.29 -1.82 9.59
CA CYS A 19 -4.37 -0.72 9.82
C CYS A 19 -4.50 0.43 8.80
N ILE A 20 -5.70 0.63 8.23
CA ILE A 20 -5.98 1.75 7.33
C ILE A 20 -7.28 2.43 7.74
N VAL A 21 -7.17 3.66 8.23
CA VAL A 21 -8.31 4.50 8.60
C VAL A 21 -8.60 5.47 7.46
N VAL A 22 -9.81 5.39 6.92
CA VAL A 22 -10.34 6.24 5.88
C VAL A 22 -11.52 7.00 6.44
N ILE A 23 -11.50 8.33 6.34
CA ILE A 23 -12.59 9.17 6.85
C ILE A 23 -13.38 9.68 5.63
N PRO A 24 -14.64 9.24 5.42
CA PRO A 24 -15.47 9.75 4.33
C PRO A 24 -15.62 11.26 4.37
N GLY A 25 -15.60 11.91 3.21
CA GLY A 25 -15.64 13.38 3.10
C GLY A 25 -14.32 14.08 3.44
N HIS A 26 -13.28 13.33 3.77
CA HIS A 26 -11.91 13.81 3.87
C HIS A 26 -11.05 13.22 2.75
N ASP A 27 -10.03 13.96 2.36
CA ASP A 27 -9.03 13.60 1.35
C ASP A 27 -7.83 12.87 1.99
N THR A 28 -8.04 12.10 3.06
CA THR A 28 -6.96 11.49 3.85
C THR A 28 -7.12 9.99 4.03
N VAL A 29 -6.02 9.27 3.86
CA VAL A 29 -5.87 7.85 4.19
C VAL A 29 -4.73 7.73 5.20
N THR A 30 -5.02 7.21 6.39
CA THR A 30 -4.03 7.01 7.44
C THR A 30 -3.64 5.55 7.51
N PHE A 31 -2.35 5.26 7.42
CA PHE A 31 -1.77 3.97 7.73
C PHE A 31 -1.43 3.96 9.21
N GLU A 32 -1.87 2.96 9.98
CA GLU A 32 -1.36 2.76 11.33
C GLU A 32 -0.07 1.90 11.28
N GLU A 33 0.47 1.55 12.45
CA GLU A 33 1.66 0.70 12.55
C GLU A 33 1.42 -0.73 12.01
N GLU A 34 2.38 -1.29 11.29
CA GLU A 34 2.34 -2.66 10.74
C GLU A 34 1.36 -2.91 9.58
N SER A 35 0.84 -1.84 8.96
CA SER A 35 -0.06 -1.87 7.79
C SER A 35 0.58 -2.42 6.51
N ILE A 36 1.89 -2.30 6.34
CA ILE A 36 2.60 -2.76 5.16
C ILE A 36 3.80 -3.59 5.62
N GLN A 37 3.93 -4.79 5.07
CA GLN A 37 5.02 -5.70 5.38
C GLN A 37 5.75 -6.12 4.11
N ASN A 38 7.07 -6.12 4.15
CA ASN A 38 7.86 -6.82 3.13
C ASN A 38 8.02 -8.29 3.52
N ILE A 39 7.16 -9.16 2.95
CA ILE A 39 7.23 -10.61 3.10
C ILE A 39 8.20 -11.27 2.10
N GLY A 40 8.90 -10.45 1.31
CA GLY A 40 9.92 -10.87 0.36
C GLY A 40 11.26 -11.12 1.02
N THR A 41 12.24 -11.43 0.19
CA THR A 41 13.62 -11.75 0.58
C THR A 41 14.62 -10.65 0.22
N ILE A 42 14.15 -9.59 -0.44
CA ILE A 42 14.96 -8.44 -0.86
C ILE A 42 14.34 -7.15 -0.35
N LYS A 43 15.17 -6.12 -0.18
CA LYS A 43 14.71 -4.77 0.13
C LYS A 43 13.79 -4.25 -0.97
N VAL A 44 12.66 -3.68 -0.58
CA VAL A 44 11.68 -3.09 -1.51
C VAL A 44 11.71 -1.57 -1.35
N HIS A 45 11.73 -0.88 -2.48
CA HIS A 45 11.54 0.57 -2.55
C HIS A 45 10.16 0.84 -3.15
N ILE A 46 9.28 1.42 -2.34
CA ILE A 46 7.93 1.83 -2.72
C ILE A 46 7.98 3.29 -3.13
N ILE A 47 7.50 3.58 -4.34
CA ILE A 47 7.56 4.92 -4.93
C ILE A 47 6.19 5.60 -5.05
N ARG A 48 5.11 4.82 -5.05
CA ARG A 48 3.74 5.34 -5.15
C ARG A 48 2.74 4.47 -4.41
N VAL A 49 1.72 5.12 -3.86
CA VAL A 49 0.50 4.49 -3.36
C VAL A 49 -0.66 5.04 -4.17
N TRP A 50 -1.35 4.17 -4.89
CA TRP A 50 -2.62 4.47 -5.54
C TRP A 50 -3.77 4.26 -4.56
N ILE A 51 -4.72 5.18 -4.62
CA ILE A 51 -5.93 5.19 -3.80
C ILE A 51 -7.09 5.21 -4.78
N ILE A 52 -7.98 4.23 -4.67
CA ILE A 52 -9.14 4.08 -5.57
C ILE A 52 -10.37 4.01 -4.69
N ASP A 53 -11.23 5.02 -4.76
CA ASP A 53 -12.55 5.00 -4.13
C ASP A 53 -13.44 4.03 -4.91
N MET A 54 -13.91 2.98 -4.24
CA MET A 54 -14.70 1.92 -4.86
C MET A 54 -16.13 2.36 -5.17
N HIS A 55 -16.65 3.38 -4.49
CA HIS A 55 -17.99 3.86 -4.70
C HIS A 55 -18.07 4.84 -5.88
N SER A 56 -17.20 5.85 -5.89
CA SER A 56 -17.18 6.85 -6.98
C SER A 56 -16.38 6.38 -8.20
N GLY A 57 -15.48 5.40 -8.04
CA GLY A 57 -14.51 5.02 -9.06
C GLY A 57 -13.37 6.02 -9.24
N ASN A 58 -13.33 7.09 -8.44
CA ASN A 58 -12.25 8.07 -8.45
C ASN A 58 -10.94 7.40 -8.04
N ARG A 59 -9.86 7.80 -8.69
CA ARG A 59 -8.53 7.25 -8.43
C ARG A 59 -7.49 8.35 -8.43
N GLY A 60 -6.58 8.25 -7.47
CA GLY A 60 -5.47 9.14 -7.27
C GLY A 60 -4.22 8.35 -6.89
N PHE A 61 -3.08 9.02 -6.85
CA PHE A 61 -1.87 8.43 -6.27
C PHE A 61 -1.08 9.47 -5.50
N VAL A 62 -0.37 8.99 -4.49
CA VAL A 62 0.59 9.77 -3.72
C VAL A 62 1.97 9.22 -4.03
N SER A 63 2.91 10.11 -4.36
CA SER A 63 4.32 9.75 -4.44
C SER A 63 4.87 9.61 -3.03
N VAL A 64 5.57 8.50 -2.79
CA VAL A 64 6.19 8.17 -1.51
C VAL A 64 7.65 7.77 -1.75
N ASP A 65 8.45 7.81 -0.71
CA ASP A 65 9.86 7.40 -0.75
C ASP A 65 10.11 6.47 0.45
N TRP A 66 9.66 5.22 0.31
CA TRP A 66 9.61 4.26 1.41
C TRP A 66 10.45 3.04 1.11
N TYR A 67 11.28 2.67 2.07
CA TYR A 67 12.14 1.51 1.99
C TYR A 67 11.73 0.51 3.07
N LEU A 68 11.55 -0.75 2.67
CA LEU A 68 11.24 -1.85 3.58
C LEU A 68 12.27 -2.97 3.38
N ASP A 69 13.05 -3.23 4.41
CA ASP A 69 13.93 -4.39 4.47
C ASP A 69 13.13 -5.70 4.61
N PRO A 70 13.71 -6.87 4.29
CA PRO A 70 13.01 -8.15 4.42
C PRO A 70 12.48 -8.37 5.84
N ALA A 71 11.24 -8.84 5.95
CA ALA A 71 10.49 -9.02 7.20
C ALA A 71 10.23 -7.74 8.02
N GLU A 72 10.57 -6.56 7.48
CA GLU A 72 10.25 -5.29 8.09
C GLU A 72 8.78 -4.91 7.87
N TYR A 73 8.23 -4.23 8.88
CA TYR A 73 6.94 -3.57 8.84
C TYR A 73 7.12 -2.07 8.75
N PHE A 74 6.17 -1.41 8.12
CA PHE A 74 6.09 0.03 8.23
C PHE A 74 5.76 0.42 9.68
N SER A 75 6.74 0.97 10.40
CA SER A 75 6.71 1.10 11.86
C SER A 75 6.24 2.45 12.37
N SER A 76 5.65 3.29 11.52
CA SER A 76 5.14 4.61 11.93
C SER A 76 3.82 4.90 11.23
N SER A 77 2.87 5.47 11.97
CA SER A 77 1.63 5.93 11.35
C SER A 77 1.95 7.04 10.34
N GLN A 78 1.55 6.82 9.08
CA GLN A 78 1.71 7.81 8.01
C GLN A 78 0.34 8.26 7.55
N VAL A 79 0.15 9.57 7.52
CA VAL A 79 -1.04 10.17 6.92
C VAL A 79 -0.70 10.49 5.47
N LEU A 80 -1.37 9.83 4.53
CA LEU A 80 -1.32 10.19 3.13
C LEU A 80 -2.54 11.05 2.78
N HIS A 81 -2.29 12.22 2.20
CA HIS A 81 -3.33 13.02 1.58
C HIS A 81 -3.64 12.44 0.20
N ALA A 82 -4.81 11.81 0.08
CA ALA A 82 -5.36 11.36 -1.18
C ALA A 82 -5.63 12.56 -2.08
N PRO A 83 -5.20 12.56 -3.35
CA PRO A 83 -5.53 13.66 -4.26
C PRO A 83 -6.95 13.52 -4.85
N ILE A 84 -7.84 12.81 -4.14
CA ILE A 84 -9.22 12.53 -4.52
C ILE A 84 -10.12 12.62 -3.28
N ASP A 85 -11.37 13.02 -3.50
CA ASP A 85 -12.40 12.94 -2.47
C ASP A 85 -12.83 11.48 -2.28
N ILE A 86 -12.90 11.03 -1.03
CA ILE A 86 -13.32 9.68 -0.67
C ILE A 86 -14.76 9.69 -0.19
N THR A 87 -15.64 8.97 -0.90
CA THR A 87 -17.09 9.08 -0.70
C THR A 87 -17.68 8.04 0.27
N SER A 88 -17.19 6.80 0.29
CA SER A 88 -17.78 5.72 1.08
C SER A 88 -16.87 5.10 2.15
N GLY A 89 -15.59 5.46 2.19
CA GLY A 89 -14.58 4.80 3.03
C GLY A 89 -14.08 3.46 2.47
N GLU A 90 -14.78 2.87 1.50
CA GLU A 90 -14.33 1.69 0.76
C GLU A 90 -13.28 2.09 -0.28
N VAL A 91 -12.02 1.78 -0.03
CA VAL A 91 -10.93 2.05 -0.97
C VAL A 91 -10.14 0.80 -1.31
N VAL A 92 -9.66 0.73 -2.54
CA VAL A 92 -8.58 -0.17 -2.94
C VAL A 92 -7.28 0.61 -2.93
N LEU A 93 -6.29 0.09 -2.20
CA LEU A 93 -4.93 0.61 -2.25
C LEU A 93 -4.09 -0.22 -3.20
N LYS A 94 -3.24 0.44 -3.99
CA LYS A 94 -2.18 -0.23 -4.74
C LYS A 94 -0.82 0.35 -4.45
N ILE A 95 0.10 -0.48 -4.02
CA ILE A 95 1.51 -0.12 -3.81
C ILE A 95 2.26 -0.37 -5.11
N VAL A 96 3.05 0.62 -5.56
CA VAL A 96 3.94 0.51 -6.72
C VAL A 96 5.38 0.62 -6.26
N THR A 97 6.17 -0.38 -6.60
CA THR A 97 7.61 -0.40 -6.32
C THR A 97 8.40 0.25 -7.45
N GLU A 98 9.66 0.61 -7.17
CA GLU A 98 10.59 1.15 -8.18
C GLU A 98 10.78 0.19 -9.37
N ARG A 99 10.69 -1.13 -9.12
CA ARG A 99 10.76 -2.16 -10.18
C ARG A 99 9.45 -2.33 -10.95
N GLY A 100 8.41 -1.56 -10.61
CA GLY A 100 7.11 -1.58 -11.27
C GLY A 100 6.17 -2.69 -10.78
N ASN A 101 6.50 -3.40 -9.69
CA ASN A 101 5.58 -4.38 -9.13
C ASN A 101 4.40 -3.68 -8.46
N ILE A 102 3.20 -4.26 -8.60
CA ILE A 102 1.95 -3.70 -8.09
C ILE A 102 1.32 -4.69 -7.12
N PHE A 103 1.13 -4.27 -5.88
CA PHE A 103 0.43 -5.02 -4.84
C PHE A 103 -0.88 -4.33 -4.51
N SER A 104 -1.98 -5.05 -4.36
CA SER A 104 -3.30 -4.45 -4.15
C SER A 104 -4.05 -5.12 -3.01
N VAL A 105 -4.75 -4.32 -2.20
CA VAL A 105 -5.70 -4.81 -1.21
C VAL A 105 -7.03 -4.06 -1.37
N GLY A 106 -8.13 -4.80 -1.34
CA GLY A 106 -9.44 -4.19 -1.14
C GLY A 106 -9.69 -4.10 0.35
N LEU A 107 -9.96 -2.89 0.85
CA LEU A 107 -10.36 -2.74 2.24
C LEU A 107 -11.84 -3.12 2.37
N PRO A 108 -12.20 -3.92 3.39
CA PRO A 108 -13.60 -4.19 3.66
C PRO A 108 -14.31 -2.89 4.04
N PRO A 109 -15.63 -2.78 3.79
CA PRO A 109 -16.44 -1.69 4.34
C PRO A 109 -16.28 -1.63 5.87
N MET A 110 -16.11 -0.42 6.41
CA MET A 110 -16.20 -0.15 7.85
C MET A 110 -17.63 -0.26 8.36
#